data_AF-A0AAV9PHN1-F1
#
_entry.id   AF-A0AAV9PHN1-F1
#
_cell.length_a   1.000
_cell.length_b   1.000
_cell.length_c   1.000
_cell.angle_alpha   90.00
_cell.angle_beta   90.00
_cell.angle_gamma   90.00
#
_symmetry.space_group_name_H-M   'P 1'
#
loop_
_entity.id
_entity.type
_entity.pdbx_description
1 polymer ?
#
loop_
_entity_poly.entity_id
_entity_poly.type
_entity_poly.pdbx_seq_one_letter_code
_entity_poly.pdbx_strand_id
1 'polypeptide(L)'
;MADNNGVPRRKPVPRSQSSQQPLPETWAADLTSQFRRTLSTKRMNQLSSRPGSQRRRVVVDPQQQQPPSQPATDASSHAPPPLPSRAAPQPPQSEPPLPPPPSYSSLKYLPIVPTPPADPKSFRFRNMLLTLSATPCKWENPGLLDEALSVVPLERIYNEAQEESDLFEAEAQSLGPNTKAAWGYQDCVIRALLKWFKRDFFEWINNPRCSTCRSPTVAHGMAHPLPDEHARGAGRVELYKCANMQCQSFERFPRYNDAFVLLQTRKGRCGEWANCFSMLCRAMGGRVRWIWNAEDHVWTEIYSVHRKRWVHVDCCEEAWDAPLLYAKGWGKKMSYCIAFSAEGCVDVTRRYVRNQTEHAVPRAKCPEGVLAHIVQEINSLRRKDMEKKQRFQLNAEDMKEDAEFRKNIIEALAYDIGRLSPGGEDAKGGKGGRRSERGDPDAQKAAEGRQSGAREWVRRRGEGGPNNAAQDQGREQRQQ
;
A
#
# COMPACT_ATOMS: atom_id res chain seq x y z
N MET A 1 71.57 -31.12 -30.74
CA MET A 1 71.15 -29.80 -30.24
C MET A 1 70.06 -29.33 -31.20
N ALA A 2 68.77 -29.61 -30.99
CA ALA A 2 67.83 -28.93 -30.05
C ALA A 2 67.93 -27.40 -30.20
N ASP A 3 66.88 -26.64 -30.54
CA ASP A 3 65.58 -26.66 -29.88
C ASP A 3 64.36 -26.22 -30.72
N ASN A 4 63.21 -26.73 -30.26
CA ASN A 4 61.83 -26.44 -30.63
C ASN A 4 61.31 -25.17 -29.92
N ASN A 5 60.42 -24.39 -30.55
CA ASN A 5 59.25 -23.86 -29.82
C ASN A 5 58.13 -23.40 -30.77
N GLY A 6 57.11 -24.23 -30.91
CA GLY A 6 55.85 -23.92 -31.57
C GLY A 6 54.77 -23.51 -30.56
N VAL A 7 54.11 -22.38 -30.80
CA VAL A 7 52.97 -21.89 -30.01
C VAL A 7 51.66 -22.51 -30.55
N PRO A 8 50.76 -23.07 -29.71
CA PRO A 8 49.57 -23.77 -30.19
C PRO A 8 48.44 -22.82 -30.61
N ARG A 9 47.93 -23.00 -31.84
CA ARG A 9 46.67 -22.40 -32.33
C ARG A 9 45.46 -23.02 -31.62
N ARG A 10 44.61 -22.19 -31.00
CA ARG A 10 43.30 -22.60 -30.45
C ARG A 10 42.26 -22.77 -31.58
N LYS A 11 41.50 -23.86 -31.50
CA LYS A 11 40.44 -24.26 -32.46
C LYS A 11 39.18 -23.37 -32.35
N PRO A 12 38.40 -23.16 -33.44
CA PRO A 12 37.13 -22.45 -33.40
C PRO A 12 36.05 -23.22 -32.62
N VAL A 13 35.20 -22.49 -31.90
CA VAL A 13 34.05 -23.02 -31.15
C VAL A 13 32.85 -23.26 -32.10
N PRO A 14 32.07 -24.36 -31.97
CA PRO A 14 30.97 -24.67 -32.88
C PRO A 14 29.77 -23.73 -32.68
N ARG A 15 29.16 -23.28 -33.78
CA ARG A 15 27.85 -22.59 -33.77
C ARG A 15 26.75 -23.59 -33.40
N SER A 16 26.12 -23.42 -32.25
CA SER A 16 24.85 -24.08 -31.94
C SER A 16 23.70 -23.32 -32.63
N GLN A 17 23.18 -23.90 -33.70
CA GLN A 17 21.85 -23.57 -34.20
C GLN A 17 20.82 -24.03 -33.15
N SER A 18 20.26 -23.10 -32.39
CA SER A 18 18.99 -23.32 -31.70
C SER A 18 17.94 -22.45 -32.37
N SER A 19 16.97 -23.14 -32.96
CA SER A 19 15.82 -22.63 -33.68
C SER A 19 14.95 -21.74 -32.78
N GLN A 20 15.03 -20.42 -32.97
CA GLN A 20 13.93 -19.54 -32.60
C GLN A 20 12.85 -19.68 -33.67
N GLN A 21 11.91 -20.61 -33.47
CA GLN A 21 10.67 -20.57 -34.23
C GLN A 21 9.86 -19.36 -33.74
N PRO A 22 9.42 -18.45 -34.64
CA PRO A 22 8.47 -17.42 -34.27
C PRO A 22 7.16 -18.08 -33.83
N LEU A 23 6.58 -17.58 -32.74
CA LEU A 23 5.28 -18.04 -32.27
C LEU A 23 4.23 -17.86 -33.39
N PRO A 24 3.37 -18.85 -33.67
CA PRO A 24 2.37 -18.74 -34.71
C PRO A 24 1.48 -17.52 -34.49
N GLU A 25 1.17 -16.75 -35.54
CA GLU A 25 0.28 -15.57 -35.47
C GLU A 25 -1.11 -15.92 -34.89
N THR A 26 -1.49 -17.19 -34.94
CA THR A 26 -2.75 -17.71 -34.42
C THR A 26 -2.73 -18.01 -32.92
N TRP A 27 -1.61 -17.89 -32.21
CA TRP A 27 -1.50 -18.24 -30.79
C TRP A 27 -2.49 -17.51 -29.89
N ALA A 28 -2.68 -16.21 -30.09
CA ALA A 28 -3.65 -15.41 -29.34
C ALA A 28 -5.11 -15.80 -29.66
N ALA A 29 -5.39 -16.13 -30.92
CA ALA A 29 -6.70 -16.62 -31.36
C ALA A 29 -6.99 -18.02 -30.79
N ASP A 30 -5.97 -18.86 -30.68
CA ASP A 30 -6.08 -20.21 -30.16
C ASP A 30 -6.30 -20.20 -28.64
N LEU A 31 -5.58 -19.34 -27.90
CA LEU A 31 -5.84 -19.08 -26.48
C LEU A 31 -7.25 -18.54 -26.23
N THR A 32 -7.71 -17.61 -27.07
CA THR A 32 -9.08 -17.07 -26.98
C THR A 32 -10.13 -18.15 -27.23
N SER A 33 -9.87 -19.04 -28.20
CA SER A 33 -10.74 -20.17 -28.53
C SER A 33 -10.78 -21.21 -27.42
N GLN A 34 -9.63 -21.54 -26.82
CA GLN A 34 -9.53 -22.43 -25.66
C GLN A 34 -10.25 -21.84 -24.43
N PHE A 35 -10.15 -20.53 -24.22
CA PHE A 35 -10.87 -19.84 -23.14
C PHE A 35 -12.39 -19.88 -23.35
N ARG A 36 -12.86 -19.59 -24.58
CA ARG A 36 -14.28 -19.70 -24.94
C ARG A 36 -14.80 -21.12 -24.80
N ARG A 37 -14.01 -22.12 -25.19
CA ARG A 37 -14.36 -23.55 -25.07
C ARG A 37 -14.52 -23.92 -23.60
N THR A 38 -13.57 -23.55 -22.75
CA THR A 38 -13.62 -23.80 -21.29
C THR A 38 -14.83 -23.17 -20.62
N LEU A 39 -15.18 -21.93 -20.98
CA LEU A 39 -16.38 -21.26 -20.48
C LEU A 39 -17.68 -21.92 -20.98
N SER A 40 -17.71 -22.34 -22.25
CA SER A 40 -18.83 -23.08 -22.83
C SER A 40 -19.03 -24.43 -22.14
N THR A 41 -17.97 -25.19 -21.91
CA THR A 41 -18.01 -26.48 -21.21
C THR A 41 -18.47 -26.31 -19.76
N LYS A 42 -17.99 -25.28 -19.04
CA LYS A 42 -18.46 -24.98 -17.68
C LYS A 42 -19.94 -24.59 -17.65
N ARG A 43 -20.39 -23.78 -18.61
CA ARG A 43 -21.81 -23.40 -18.74
C ARG A 43 -22.69 -24.60 -19.08
N MET A 44 -22.22 -25.50 -19.94
CA MET A 44 -22.93 -26.71 -20.33
C MET A 44 -23.04 -27.70 -19.15
N ASN A 45 -21.94 -27.90 -18.41
CA ASN A 45 -21.93 -28.73 -17.20
C ASN A 45 -22.86 -28.18 -16.09
N GLN A 46 -23.04 -26.85 -16.02
CA GLN A 46 -24.00 -26.20 -15.11
C GLN A 46 -25.46 -26.30 -15.56
N LEU A 47 -25.72 -26.40 -16.86
CA LEU A 47 -27.08 -26.62 -17.39
C LEU A 47 -27.49 -28.09 -17.22
N SER A 48 -26.54 -29.02 -17.36
CA SER A 48 -26.75 -30.46 -17.16
C SER A 48 -26.95 -30.87 -15.69
N SER A 49 -26.57 -30.03 -14.73
CA SER A 49 -26.72 -30.31 -13.28
C SER A 49 -28.02 -29.77 -12.67
N ARG A 50 -28.99 -29.32 -13.48
CA ARG A 50 -30.34 -28.95 -13.00
C ARG A 50 -31.27 -30.18 -13.02
N PRO A 51 -31.85 -30.60 -11.87
CA PRO A 51 -33.03 -31.47 -11.88
C PRO A 51 -34.24 -30.68 -12.41
N GLY A 52 -34.98 -31.27 -13.34
CA GLY A 52 -36.15 -30.66 -13.96
C GLY A 52 -37.41 -30.69 -13.08
N SER A 53 -38.24 -29.67 -13.29
CA SER A 53 -39.67 -29.53 -12.92
C SER A 53 -39.98 -29.02 -11.50
N GLN A 54 -40.49 -27.79 -11.40
CA GLN A 54 -41.95 -27.57 -11.40
C GLN A 54 -42.34 -26.11 -11.65
N ARG A 55 -43.52 -25.96 -12.25
CA ARG A 55 -44.10 -24.78 -12.91
C ARG A 55 -44.47 -23.65 -11.94
N ARG A 56 -44.27 -22.41 -12.39
CA ARG A 56 -44.96 -21.21 -11.87
C ARG A 56 -46.47 -21.31 -12.16
N ARG A 57 -47.30 -21.05 -11.15
CA ARG A 57 -48.62 -20.39 -11.33
C ARG A 57 -48.48 -18.96 -10.83
N VAL A 58 -48.86 -18.02 -11.68
CA VAL A 58 -48.99 -16.58 -11.40
C VAL A 58 -50.44 -16.34 -11.02
N VAL A 59 -50.68 -15.67 -9.89
CA VAL A 59 -51.91 -14.88 -9.67
C VAL A 59 -51.50 -13.58 -8.97
N VAL A 60 -52.07 -12.49 -9.48
CA VAL A 60 -51.89 -11.08 -9.18
C VAL A 60 -53.01 -10.64 -8.24
N ASP A 61 -52.76 -9.82 -7.21
CA ASP A 61 -53.51 -8.55 -6.98
C ASP A 61 -52.98 -7.66 -5.83
N PRO A 62 -53.28 -6.34 -5.83
CA PRO A 62 -52.58 -5.30 -5.06
C PRO A 62 -53.40 -4.63 -3.94
N GLN A 63 -52.71 -3.78 -3.14
CA GLN A 63 -53.21 -2.63 -2.35
C GLN A 63 -54.18 -2.97 -1.18
N GLN A 64 -54.26 -2.28 -0.04
CA GLN A 64 -54.09 -0.86 0.30
C GLN A 64 -53.96 -0.71 1.84
N GLN A 65 -53.61 0.51 2.28
CA GLN A 65 -53.22 0.94 3.63
C GLN A 65 -54.42 1.21 4.59
N GLN A 66 -54.28 0.80 5.88
CA GLN A 66 -54.47 1.52 7.18
C GLN A 66 -55.68 2.51 7.41
N PRO A 67 -56.04 3.00 8.64
CA PRO A 67 -55.49 2.87 10.02
C PRO A 67 -56.63 2.73 11.14
N PRO A 68 -56.62 3.36 12.35
CA PRO A 68 -56.08 2.84 13.64
C PRO A 68 -57.00 2.97 14.91
N SER A 69 -56.41 2.73 16.11
CA SER A 69 -56.73 3.24 17.50
C SER A 69 -57.90 2.59 18.28
N GLN A 70 -57.74 1.92 19.45
CA GLN A 70 -57.40 2.31 20.86
C GLN A 70 -58.55 1.81 21.82
N PRO A 71 -58.49 1.90 23.19
CA PRO A 71 -58.19 0.74 24.06
C PRO A 71 -59.20 0.48 25.23
N ALA A 72 -58.82 -0.46 26.11
CA ALA A 72 -59.22 -0.66 27.53
C ALA A 72 -60.56 -1.36 27.85
N THR A 73 -60.52 -2.40 28.73
CA THR A 73 -60.95 -2.33 30.15
C THR A 73 -60.77 -3.68 30.86
N ASP A 74 -60.57 -3.60 32.18
CA ASP A 74 -60.31 -4.61 33.21
C ASP A 74 -61.33 -5.75 33.36
N ALA A 75 -60.90 -6.90 33.92
CA ALA A 75 -61.31 -7.38 35.26
C ALA A 75 -61.09 -8.90 35.47
N SER A 76 -60.18 -9.20 36.41
CA SER A 76 -60.36 -10.09 37.58
C SER A 76 -60.74 -11.58 37.47
N SER A 77 -59.77 -12.39 37.94
CA SER A 77 -59.89 -13.52 38.89
C SER A 77 -60.79 -14.74 38.59
N HIS A 78 -60.17 -15.92 38.43
CA HIS A 78 -60.22 -17.02 39.42
C HIS A 78 -59.54 -18.28 38.87
N ALA A 79 -58.74 -18.95 39.70
CA ALA A 79 -58.15 -20.26 39.43
C ALA A 79 -58.92 -21.38 40.14
N PRO A 80 -59.00 -22.59 39.54
CA PRO A 80 -59.07 -23.85 40.28
C PRO A 80 -58.03 -24.91 39.80
N PRO A 81 -57.86 -26.04 40.53
CA PRO A 81 -56.59 -26.73 40.80
C PRO A 81 -56.27 -27.92 39.84
N PRO A 82 -55.11 -28.63 40.01
CA PRO A 82 -54.48 -29.43 38.97
C PRO A 82 -54.73 -30.96 39.08
N LEU A 83 -54.37 -31.69 38.00
CA LEU A 83 -53.85 -33.08 37.87
C LEU A 83 -54.29 -33.71 36.52
N PRO A 84 -53.69 -34.79 35.99
CA PRO A 84 -52.34 -35.33 36.17
C PRO A 84 -51.58 -35.57 34.84
N SER A 85 -50.26 -35.79 34.96
CA SER A 85 -49.32 -36.10 33.88
C SER A 85 -49.76 -37.24 32.93
N ARG A 86 -49.72 -36.95 31.63
CA ARG A 86 -49.66 -37.96 30.57
C ARG A 86 -48.52 -37.59 29.62
N ALA A 87 -47.57 -38.51 29.48
CA ALA A 87 -46.37 -38.37 28.67
C ALA A 87 -46.71 -37.99 27.21
N ALA A 88 -46.11 -36.90 26.73
CA ALA A 88 -46.19 -36.45 25.35
C ALA A 88 -44.99 -36.96 24.53
N PRO A 89 -45.18 -37.36 23.26
CA PRO A 89 -44.09 -37.78 22.37
C PRO A 89 -43.21 -36.58 21.98
N GLN A 90 -41.91 -36.81 21.85
CA GLN A 90 -40.93 -35.80 21.42
C GLN A 90 -41.23 -35.28 20.00
N PRO A 91 -41.08 -33.96 19.75
CA PRO A 91 -41.11 -33.41 18.40
C PRO A 91 -39.81 -33.75 17.64
N PRO A 92 -39.86 -33.90 16.30
CA PRO A 92 -38.69 -34.18 15.49
C PRO A 92 -37.68 -33.03 15.55
N GLN A 93 -36.41 -33.40 15.67
CA GLN A 93 -35.28 -32.49 15.79
C GLN A 93 -35.20 -31.52 14.61
N SER A 94 -35.07 -30.24 14.95
CA SER A 94 -34.82 -29.13 14.03
C SER A 94 -33.55 -29.37 13.20
N GLU A 95 -33.68 -29.40 11.88
CA GLU A 95 -32.55 -29.32 10.96
C GLU A 95 -31.71 -28.07 11.25
N PRO A 96 -30.36 -28.17 11.20
CA PRO A 96 -29.50 -27.00 11.39
C PRO A 96 -29.69 -26.00 10.25
N PRO A 97 -29.59 -24.67 10.51
CA PRO A 97 -29.71 -23.67 9.47
C PRO A 97 -28.62 -23.89 8.42
N LEU A 98 -29.04 -23.97 7.16
CA LEU A 98 -28.15 -24.06 6.01
C LEU A 98 -27.12 -22.90 6.07
N PRO A 99 -25.83 -23.18 5.80
CA PRO A 99 -24.82 -22.13 5.75
C PRO A 99 -25.19 -21.08 4.70
N PRO A 100 -24.90 -19.79 4.94
CA PRO A 100 -25.12 -18.77 3.92
C PRO A 100 -24.36 -19.16 2.64
N PRO A 101 -24.93 -18.90 1.45
CA PRO A 101 -24.24 -19.21 0.20
C PRO A 101 -22.87 -18.51 0.18
N PRO A 102 -21.84 -19.14 -0.44
CA PRO A 102 -20.50 -18.58 -0.47
C PRO A 102 -20.55 -17.14 -1.03
N SER A 103 -19.89 -16.22 -0.33
CA SER A 103 -19.74 -14.84 -0.76
C SER A 103 -19.13 -14.82 -2.17
N TYR A 104 -19.96 -14.50 -3.16
CA TYR A 104 -19.54 -14.39 -4.55
C TYR A 104 -18.43 -13.34 -4.68
N SER A 105 -17.19 -13.80 -4.91
CA SER A 105 -16.05 -12.94 -5.29
C SER A 105 -16.28 -12.19 -6.61
N SER A 106 -17.37 -12.47 -7.33
CA SER A 106 -17.77 -11.83 -8.58
C SER A 106 -18.44 -10.44 -8.42
N LEU A 107 -18.73 -9.98 -7.19
CA LEU A 107 -19.25 -8.63 -6.96
C LEU A 107 -18.16 -7.56 -6.69
N LYS A 108 -16.88 -7.95 -6.67
CA LYS A 108 -15.75 -7.06 -6.33
C LYS A 108 -15.41 -6.01 -7.41
N TYR A 109 -16.11 -6.01 -8.55
CA TYR A 109 -15.81 -5.14 -9.70
C TYR A 109 -17.03 -4.37 -10.20
N LEU A 110 -18.08 -4.25 -9.40
CA LEU A 110 -19.16 -3.31 -9.73
C LEU A 110 -18.63 -1.87 -9.66
N PRO A 111 -19.12 -0.96 -10.53
CA PRO A 111 -18.78 0.45 -10.43
C PRO A 111 -19.08 0.96 -9.02
N ILE A 112 -18.07 1.51 -8.35
CA ILE A 112 -18.26 2.13 -7.04
C ILE A 112 -19.04 3.41 -7.26
N VAL A 113 -20.29 3.44 -6.79
CA VAL A 113 -21.11 4.64 -6.80
C VAL A 113 -20.77 5.47 -5.56
N PRO A 114 -20.31 6.72 -5.71
CA PRO A 114 -20.06 7.60 -4.57
C PRO A 114 -21.35 7.84 -3.78
N THR A 115 -21.30 7.63 -2.46
CA THR A 115 -22.43 7.85 -1.56
C THR A 115 -22.02 8.72 -0.38
N PRO A 116 -22.83 9.70 0.03
CA PRO A 116 -22.48 10.55 1.17
C PRO A 116 -22.43 9.74 2.48
N PRO A 117 -21.60 10.15 3.46
CA PRO A 117 -21.58 9.50 4.77
C PRO A 117 -22.94 9.63 5.48
N ALA A 118 -23.45 8.51 6.00
CA ALA A 118 -24.74 8.46 6.69
C ALA A 118 -24.64 8.00 8.16
N ASP A 119 -23.48 7.50 8.59
CA ASP A 119 -23.27 6.93 9.92
C ASP A 119 -22.10 7.59 10.68
N PRO A 120 -22.09 7.55 12.03
CA PRO A 120 -21.06 8.20 12.84
C PRO A 120 -19.63 7.71 12.60
N LYS A 121 -19.43 6.47 12.13
CA LYS A 121 -18.09 5.95 11.82
C LYS A 121 -17.56 6.57 10.52
N SER A 122 -18.43 6.63 9.51
CA SER A 122 -18.14 7.30 8.24
C SER A 122 -17.85 8.80 8.43
N PHE A 123 -18.63 9.51 9.25
CA PHE A 123 -18.34 10.92 9.55
C PHE A 123 -16.99 11.13 10.23
N ARG A 124 -16.63 10.27 11.21
CA ARG A 124 -15.31 10.32 11.85
C ARG A 124 -14.18 10.08 10.86
N PHE A 125 -14.34 9.11 9.96
CA PHE A 125 -13.32 8.82 8.95
C PHE A 125 -13.19 9.95 7.92
N ARG A 126 -14.31 10.53 7.47
CA ARG A 126 -14.32 11.73 6.64
C ARG A 126 -13.53 12.88 7.28
N ASN A 127 -13.85 13.22 8.53
CA ASN A 127 -13.19 14.34 9.23
C ASN A 127 -11.69 14.08 9.41
N MET A 128 -11.31 12.82 9.65
CA MET A 128 -9.90 12.41 9.70
C MET A 128 -9.21 12.63 8.36
N LEU A 129 -9.78 12.14 7.24
CA LEU A 129 -9.18 12.31 5.91
C LEU A 129 -9.11 13.78 5.48
N LEU A 130 -10.13 14.59 5.82
CA LEU A 130 -10.10 16.04 5.59
C LEU A 130 -8.94 16.70 6.36
N THR A 131 -8.75 16.32 7.63
CA THR A 131 -7.64 16.83 8.46
C THR A 131 -6.28 16.44 7.87
N LEU A 132 -6.11 15.16 7.48
CA LEU A 132 -4.88 14.67 6.85
C LEU A 132 -4.61 15.36 5.50
N SER A 133 -5.65 15.67 4.73
CA SER A 133 -5.52 16.36 3.44
C SER A 133 -4.95 17.78 3.56
N ALA A 134 -4.97 18.37 4.75
CA ALA A 134 -4.39 19.69 4.99
C ALA A 134 -2.85 19.65 5.11
N THR A 135 -2.24 18.49 5.40
CA THR A 135 -0.79 18.38 5.62
C THR A 135 0.02 18.90 4.42
N PRO A 136 -0.20 18.45 3.17
CA PRO A 136 0.58 18.94 2.04
C PRO A 136 0.34 20.42 1.73
N CYS A 137 -0.84 20.95 2.06
CA CYS A 137 -1.18 22.35 1.83
C CYS A 137 -0.34 23.30 2.70
N LYS A 138 0.17 22.82 3.85
CA LYS A 138 1.03 23.61 4.72
C LYS A 138 2.42 23.84 4.11
N TRP A 139 2.85 22.96 3.20
CA TRP A 139 4.14 23.09 2.54
C TRP A 139 4.15 24.17 1.46
N GLU A 140 2.99 24.57 0.94
CA GLU A 140 2.86 25.59 -0.10
C GLU A 140 3.16 27.02 0.40
N ASN A 141 3.70 27.18 1.62
CA ASN A 141 4.17 28.45 2.15
C ASN A 141 5.53 28.82 1.50
N PRO A 142 5.63 29.94 0.76
CA PRO A 142 6.87 30.32 0.09
C PRO A 142 8.06 30.48 1.05
N GLY A 143 7.86 31.11 2.22
CA GLY A 143 8.93 31.29 3.20
C GLY A 143 9.44 29.98 3.79
N LEU A 144 8.59 28.95 3.87
CA LEU A 144 9.03 27.60 4.26
C LEU A 144 9.89 26.96 3.18
N LEU A 145 9.48 27.09 1.91
CA LEU A 145 10.22 26.51 0.80
C LEU A 145 11.56 27.22 0.58
N ASP A 146 11.62 28.54 0.76
CA ASP A 146 12.87 29.31 0.69
C ASP A 146 13.83 28.90 1.81
N GLU A 147 13.34 28.80 3.05
CA GLU A 147 14.15 28.33 4.19
C GLU A 147 14.59 26.88 3.99
N ALA A 148 13.75 26.04 3.40
CA ALA A 148 14.12 24.67 3.06
C ALA A 148 15.28 24.62 2.05
N LEU A 149 15.27 25.48 1.04
CA LEU A 149 16.36 25.54 0.05
C LEU A 149 17.67 26.10 0.64
N SER A 150 17.61 26.91 1.70
CA SER A 150 18.81 27.46 2.36
C SER A 150 19.62 26.39 3.10
N VAL A 151 18.97 25.32 3.57
CA VAL A 151 19.61 24.21 4.30
C VAL A 151 20.00 23.01 3.43
N VAL A 152 19.45 22.88 2.22
CA VAL A 152 19.82 21.81 1.29
C VAL A 152 21.17 22.16 0.63
N PRO A 153 22.15 21.23 0.55
CA PRO A 153 23.39 21.46 -0.17
C PRO A 153 23.15 21.36 -1.68
N LEU A 154 22.51 22.37 -2.25
CA LEU A 154 21.98 22.38 -3.63
C LEU A 154 23.05 22.01 -4.66
N GLU A 155 24.25 22.57 -4.57
CA GLU A 155 25.35 22.26 -5.48
C GLU A 155 25.69 20.75 -5.48
N ARG A 156 25.87 20.15 -4.29
CA ARG A 156 26.13 18.71 -4.16
C ARG A 156 24.99 17.88 -4.76
N ILE A 157 23.74 18.24 -4.45
CA ILE A 157 22.56 17.51 -4.96
C ILE A 157 22.49 17.58 -6.49
N TYR A 158 22.68 18.76 -7.09
CA TYR A 158 22.62 18.92 -8.54
C TYR A 158 23.79 18.23 -9.26
N ASN A 159 24.99 18.25 -8.68
CA ASN A 159 26.14 17.53 -9.25
C ASN A 159 25.91 16.00 -9.22
N GLU A 160 25.52 15.44 -8.07
CA GLU A 160 25.20 14.01 -7.96
C GLU A 160 24.04 13.60 -8.90
N ALA A 161 23.05 14.48 -9.08
CA ALA A 161 21.93 14.25 -9.98
C ALA A 161 22.35 14.28 -11.46
N GLN A 162 23.24 15.20 -11.83
CA GLN A 162 23.78 15.28 -13.19
C GLN A 162 24.55 14.02 -13.54
N GLU A 163 25.46 13.58 -12.66
CA GLU A 163 26.22 12.34 -12.83
C GLU A 163 25.29 11.13 -13.00
N GLU A 164 24.26 10.98 -12.15
CA GLU A 164 23.30 9.88 -12.26
C GLU A 164 22.46 9.95 -13.54
N SER A 165 22.06 11.16 -13.97
CA SER A 165 21.31 11.38 -15.21
C SER A 165 22.13 11.01 -16.44
N ASP A 166 23.39 11.46 -16.50
CA ASP A 166 24.31 11.17 -17.61
C ASP A 166 24.54 9.66 -17.75
N LEU A 167 24.64 8.94 -16.62
CA LEU A 167 24.74 7.48 -16.62
C LEU A 167 23.51 6.81 -17.22
N PHE A 168 22.28 7.24 -16.84
CA PHE A 168 21.06 6.68 -17.41
C PHE A 168 20.89 6.99 -18.90
N GLU A 169 21.33 8.17 -19.34
CA GLU A 169 21.34 8.54 -20.74
C GLU A 169 22.33 7.70 -21.55
N ALA A 170 23.57 7.54 -21.06
CA ALA A 170 24.58 6.71 -21.69
C ALA A 170 24.14 5.23 -21.77
N GLU A 171 23.53 4.69 -20.71
CA GLU A 171 22.99 3.33 -20.71
C GLU A 171 21.90 3.17 -21.77
N ALA A 172 20.95 4.11 -21.85
CA ALA A 172 19.89 4.06 -22.86
C ALA A 172 20.44 4.12 -24.29
N GLN A 173 21.42 4.99 -24.55
CA GLN A 173 22.11 5.07 -25.84
C GLN A 173 22.82 3.76 -26.20
N SER A 174 23.41 3.08 -25.21
CA SER A 174 24.07 1.79 -25.42
C SER A 174 23.10 0.64 -25.75
N LEU A 175 21.85 0.71 -25.27
CA LEU A 175 20.79 -0.27 -25.52
C LEU A 175 20.07 -0.06 -26.86
N GLY A 176 20.36 1.03 -27.57
CA GLY A 176 19.88 1.32 -28.91
C GLY A 176 18.98 2.56 -29.01
N PRO A 177 18.70 3.04 -30.24
CA PRO A 177 18.13 4.37 -30.49
C PRO A 177 16.71 4.59 -29.99
N ASN A 178 15.96 3.53 -29.70
CA ASN A 178 14.57 3.61 -29.21
C ASN A 178 14.44 3.34 -27.69
N THR A 179 15.56 3.19 -26.99
CA THR A 179 15.56 3.00 -25.54
C THR A 179 15.63 4.35 -24.85
N LYS A 180 14.76 4.57 -23.86
CA LYS A 180 14.77 5.78 -23.04
C LYS A 180 15.56 5.54 -21.76
N ALA A 181 16.19 6.59 -21.25
CA ALA A 181 16.81 6.60 -19.92
C ALA A 181 15.84 6.05 -18.88
N ALA A 182 16.36 5.31 -17.89
CA ALA A 182 15.54 4.74 -16.83
C ALA A 182 14.85 5.83 -16.00
N TRP A 183 15.49 6.99 -15.81
CA TRP A 183 14.96 8.12 -15.04
C TRP A 183 15.35 9.44 -15.71
N GLY A 184 14.58 10.49 -15.46
CA GLY A 184 14.93 11.83 -15.93
C GLY A 184 15.73 12.61 -14.87
N TYR A 185 16.34 13.72 -15.28
CA TYR A 185 17.13 14.57 -14.38
C TYR A 185 16.42 14.94 -13.06
N GLN A 186 15.16 15.36 -13.12
CA GLN A 186 14.40 15.70 -11.91
C GLN A 186 14.20 14.50 -10.97
N ASP A 187 14.10 13.28 -11.52
CA ASP A 187 14.03 12.07 -10.70
C ASP A 187 15.37 11.84 -9.98
N CYS A 188 16.50 12.05 -10.68
CA CYS A 188 17.86 11.99 -10.12
C CYS A 188 18.08 13.04 -9.01
N VAL A 189 17.55 14.26 -9.18
CA VAL A 189 17.58 15.31 -8.13
C VAL A 189 16.93 14.81 -6.84
N ILE A 190 15.74 14.23 -6.92
CA ILE A 190 15.04 13.74 -5.73
C ILE A 190 15.72 12.48 -5.16
N ARG A 191 16.34 11.64 -5.99
CA ARG A 191 17.13 10.49 -5.55
C ARG A 191 18.41 10.91 -4.81
N ALA A 192 19.10 11.95 -5.27
CA ALA A 192 20.23 12.53 -4.56
C ALA A 192 19.77 13.15 -3.23
N LEU A 193 18.66 13.90 -3.24
CA LEU A 193 18.04 14.44 -2.01
C LEU A 193 17.68 13.33 -1.02
N LEU A 194 17.13 12.21 -1.49
CA LEU A 194 16.79 11.03 -0.68
C LEU A 194 18.03 10.45 0.04
N LYS A 195 19.15 10.31 -0.68
CA LYS A 195 20.41 9.83 -0.12
C LYS A 195 20.93 10.79 0.96
N TRP A 196 21.03 12.08 0.65
CA TRP A 196 21.47 13.11 1.61
C TRP A 196 20.56 13.19 2.84
N PHE A 197 19.23 13.16 2.63
CA PHE A 197 18.28 13.28 3.72
C PHE A 197 18.50 12.19 4.79
N LYS A 198 18.61 10.94 4.34
CA LYS A 198 18.77 9.80 5.24
C LYS A 198 20.16 9.71 5.86
N ARG A 199 21.20 10.00 5.08
CA ARG A 199 22.59 9.72 5.46
C ARG A 199 23.25 10.87 6.21
N ASP A 200 22.82 12.10 5.96
CA ASP A 200 23.51 13.31 6.43
C ASP A 200 22.58 14.24 7.24
N PHE A 201 21.31 14.39 6.83
CA PHE A 201 20.46 15.45 7.34
C PHE A 201 19.60 15.06 8.55
N PHE A 202 18.90 13.92 8.50
CA PHE A 202 17.83 13.58 9.43
C PHE A 202 18.13 12.33 10.27
N GLU A 203 17.90 12.41 11.58
CA GLU A 203 18.23 11.36 12.54
C GLU A 203 16.99 10.53 12.94
N TRP A 204 17.15 9.20 12.99
CA TRP A 204 16.11 8.31 13.51
C TRP A 204 16.19 8.25 15.04
N ILE A 205 15.09 8.60 15.72
CA ILE A 205 14.99 8.54 17.17
C ILE A 205 13.97 7.49 17.58
N ASN A 206 14.44 6.36 18.10
CA ASN A 206 13.57 5.42 18.82
C ASN A 206 13.33 5.91 20.25
N ASN A 207 14.40 6.06 21.03
CA ASN A 207 14.38 6.68 22.35
C ASN A 207 15.47 7.76 22.37
N PRO A 208 15.19 8.99 22.81
CA PRO A 208 16.20 10.03 22.92
C PRO A 208 17.29 9.62 23.93
N ARG A 209 18.55 9.96 23.66
CA ARG A 209 19.64 9.79 24.64
C ARG A 209 19.50 10.81 25.77
N CYS A 210 19.91 10.44 26.98
CA CYS A 210 19.97 11.37 28.10
C CYS A 210 20.87 12.57 27.76
N SER A 211 20.36 13.79 27.91
CA SER A 211 21.07 15.04 27.66
C SER A 211 22.20 15.25 28.67
N THR A 212 22.02 14.80 29.91
CA THR A 212 22.99 14.95 31.01
C THR A 212 24.18 13.98 30.89
N CYS A 213 23.92 12.68 30.71
CA CYS A 213 24.97 11.64 30.80
C CYS A 213 25.11 10.78 29.55
N ARG A 214 24.34 11.06 28.47
CA ARG A 214 24.34 10.33 27.18
C ARG A 214 23.97 8.84 27.25
N SER A 215 23.64 8.32 28.42
CA SER A 215 23.15 6.95 28.58
C SER A 215 21.81 6.72 27.86
N PRO A 216 21.49 5.47 27.50
CA PRO A 216 20.17 5.11 26.98
C PRO A 216 19.05 5.53 27.93
N THR A 217 17.87 5.76 27.36
CA THR A 217 16.66 6.04 28.13
C THR A 217 15.59 4.99 27.87
N VAL A 218 14.69 4.83 28.83
CA VAL A 218 13.53 3.93 28.76
C VAL A 218 12.26 4.75 28.73
N ALA A 219 11.25 4.30 27.97
CA ALA A 219 9.96 4.98 27.91
C ALA A 219 9.33 5.03 29.31
N HIS A 220 8.88 6.22 29.70
CA HIS A 220 8.28 6.47 31.01
C HIS A 220 6.80 6.85 30.93
N GLY A 221 6.35 7.39 29.80
CA GLY A 221 4.94 7.73 29.58
C GLY A 221 4.77 8.91 28.63
N MET A 222 3.68 9.65 28.82
CA MET A 222 3.38 10.85 28.05
C MET A 222 3.34 12.06 28.99
N ALA A 223 3.66 13.24 28.45
CA ALA A 223 3.46 14.52 29.10
C ALA A 223 2.60 15.44 28.23
N HIS A 224 1.97 16.41 28.89
CA HIS A 224 1.41 17.57 28.19
C HIS A 224 2.54 18.38 27.54
N PRO A 225 2.35 18.87 26.30
CA PRO A 225 3.27 19.82 25.69
C PRO A 225 3.43 21.07 26.57
N LEU A 226 4.66 21.55 26.71
CA LEU A 226 4.96 22.87 27.26
C LEU A 226 4.42 23.96 26.31
N PRO A 227 4.21 25.21 26.78
CA PRO A 227 3.76 26.31 25.93
C PRO A 227 4.58 26.46 24.65
N ASP A 228 5.91 26.43 24.74
CA ASP A 228 6.81 26.55 23.57
C ASP A 228 6.79 25.33 22.64
N GLU A 229 6.54 24.14 23.18
CA GLU A 229 6.39 22.92 22.37
C GLU A 229 5.06 22.94 21.62
N HIS A 230 4.00 23.37 22.30
CA HIS A 230 2.67 23.52 21.72
C HIS A 230 2.63 24.61 20.63
N ALA A 231 3.25 25.76 20.89
CA ALA A 231 3.38 26.86 19.92
C ALA A 231 4.13 26.43 18.64
N ARG A 232 5.04 25.46 18.77
CA ARG A 232 5.76 24.82 17.66
C ARG A 232 5.02 23.61 17.04
N GLY A 233 3.76 23.42 17.38
CA GLY A 233 2.91 22.39 16.77
C GLY A 233 3.08 20.98 17.31
N ALA A 234 3.67 20.80 18.51
CA ALA A 234 3.66 19.50 19.19
C ALA A 234 2.28 19.21 19.77
N GLY A 235 1.63 18.16 19.26
CA GLY A 235 0.34 17.70 19.80
C GLY A 235 0.48 16.78 21.02
N ARG A 236 1.64 16.13 21.17
CA ARG A 236 1.93 15.20 22.26
C ARG A 236 3.43 15.16 22.54
N VAL A 237 3.79 14.80 23.77
CA VAL A 237 5.19 14.65 24.20
C VAL A 237 5.38 13.30 24.86
N GLU A 238 6.34 12.53 24.36
CA GLU A 238 6.77 11.29 24.98
C GLU A 238 7.82 11.60 26.06
N LEU A 239 7.71 10.96 27.23
CA LEU A 239 8.67 11.06 28.31
C LEU A 239 9.54 9.82 28.40
N TYR A 240 10.84 10.06 28.60
CA TYR A 240 11.84 9.02 28.74
C TYR A 240 12.65 9.24 30.00
N LYS A 241 12.94 8.17 30.74
CA LYS A 241 13.77 8.21 31.95
C LYS A 241 15.14 7.64 31.65
N CYS A 242 16.20 8.31 32.11
CA CYS A 242 17.55 7.81 31.98
C CYS A 242 17.71 6.45 32.67
N ALA A 243 18.28 5.47 31.95
CA ALA A 243 18.52 4.13 32.49
C ALA A 243 19.69 4.10 33.49
N ASN A 244 20.52 5.14 33.54
CA ASN A 244 21.59 5.26 34.53
C ASN A 244 20.99 5.62 35.90
N MET A 245 21.18 4.73 36.89
CA MET A 245 20.67 4.86 38.26
C MET A 245 21.24 6.06 39.02
N GLN A 246 22.42 6.57 38.63
CA GLN A 246 23.01 7.76 39.23
C GLN A 246 22.48 9.07 38.62
N CYS A 247 21.90 9.01 37.41
CA CYS A 247 21.43 10.20 36.69
C CYS A 247 19.92 10.40 36.85
N GLN A 248 19.12 9.37 36.50
CA GLN A 248 17.66 9.35 36.61
C GLN A 248 16.93 10.58 36.01
N SER A 249 17.60 11.38 35.18
CA SER A 249 17.03 12.56 34.51
C SER A 249 15.97 12.15 33.50
N PHE A 250 15.06 13.07 33.19
CA PHE A 250 13.99 12.87 32.22
C PHE A 250 14.28 13.61 30.93
N GLU A 251 14.00 12.93 29.81
CA GLU A 251 14.05 13.50 28.48
C GLU A 251 12.65 13.63 27.91
N ARG A 252 12.39 14.79 27.30
CA ARG A 252 11.15 15.08 26.59
C ARG A 252 11.36 14.85 25.10
N PHE A 253 10.44 14.18 24.46
CA PHE A 253 10.43 13.98 23.02
C PHE A 253 9.11 14.48 22.42
N PRO A 254 9.01 15.79 22.11
CA PRO A 254 7.83 16.36 21.48
C PRO A 254 7.67 15.84 20.06
N ARG A 255 6.45 15.44 19.69
CA ARG A 255 6.11 14.96 18.35
C ARG A 255 5.61 16.13 17.51
N TYR A 256 6.53 16.77 16.79
CA TYR A 256 6.26 17.95 15.96
C TYR A 256 5.65 17.57 14.61
N ASN A 257 4.62 18.31 14.21
CA ASN A 257 4.01 18.19 12.87
C ASN A 257 4.34 19.38 11.95
N ASP A 258 4.98 20.43 12.49
CA ASP A 258 5.36 21.62 11.73
C ASP A 258 6.68 21.39 10.98
N ALA A 259 6.67 21.55 9.67
CA ALA A 259 7.84 21.33 8.82
C ALA A 259 8.98 22.33 9.11
N PHE A 260 8.70 23.58 9.52
CA PHE A 260 9.73 24.52 9.96
C PHE A 260 10.51 23.96 11.16
N VAL A 261 9.79 23.39 12.12
CA VAL A 261 10.39 22.84 13.33
C VAL A 261 11.15 21.56 13.02
N LEU A 262 10.71 20.78 12.04
CA LEU A 262 11.42 19.58 11.60
C LEU A 262 12.73 19.91 10.85
N LEU A 263 12.79 21.00 10.09
CA LEU A 263 14.04 21.49 9.49
C LEU A 263 15.10 21.85 10.54
N GLN A 264 14.67 22.31 11.71
CA GLN A 264 15.55 22.67 12.82
C GLN A 264 15.91 21.47 13.70
N THR A 265 14.91 20.66 14.07
CA THR A 265 15.12 19.54 15.00
C THR A 265 15.79 18.34 14.33
N ARG A 266 15.58 18.16 13.02
CA ARG A 266 16.24 17.17 12.15
C ARG A 266 16.22 15.75 12.68
N LYS A 267 15.18 15.38 13.43
CA LYS A 267 15.10 14.08 14.07
C LYS A 267 13.66 13.65 14.32
N GLY A 268 13.42 12.34 14.31
CA GLY A 268 12.07 11.82 14.50
C GLY A 268 11.91 10.35 14.14
N ARG A 269 10.67 9.94 13.90
CA ARG A 269 10.30 8.62 13.34
C ARG A 269 9.64 8.81 11.97
N CYS A 270 9.05 7.74 11.42
CA CYS A 270 8.48 7.75 10.07
C CYS A 270 7.56 8.95 9.78
N GLY A 271 6.76 9.39 10.74
CA GLY A 271 5.92 10.59 10.64
C GLY A 271 6.68 11.87 10.35
N GLU A 272 7.65 12.20 11.20
CA GLU A 272 8.50 13.38 11.06
C GLU A 272 9.41 13.29 9.83
N TRP A 273 9.97 12.10 9.58
CA TRP A 273 10.81 11.82 8.41
C TRP A 273 10.03 12.10 7.12
N ALA A 274 8.88 11.46 6.92
CA ALA A 274 8.08 11.62 5.71
C ALA A 274 7.58 13.06 5.53
N ASN A 275 7.20 13.74 6.61
CA ASN A 275 6.72 15.13 6.54
C ASN A 275 7.84 16.08 6.10
N CYS A 276 9.00 16.02 6.75
CA CYS A 276 10.15 16.88 6.41
C CYS A 276 10.67 16.58 5.00
N PHE A 277 10.86 15.30 4.67
CA PHE A 277 11.32 14.90 3.34
C PHE A 277 10.35 15.31 2.22
N SER A 278 9.05 15.09 2.40
CA SER A 278 8.05 15.49 1.41
C SER A 278 8.08 17.01 1.16
N MET A 279 8.22 17.80 2.22
CA MET A 279 8.34 19.25 2.12
C MET A 279 9.63 19.65 1.37
N LEU A 280 10.77 19.03 1.65
CA LEU A 280 12.02 19.26 0.91
C LEU A 280 11.89 18.89 -0.57
N CYS A 281 11.23 17.78 -0.90
CA CYS A 281 10.93 17.43 -2.29
C CYS A 281 10.07 18.50 -2.97
N ARG A 282 9.12 19.08 -2.24
CA ARG A 282 8.26 20.16 -2.74
C ARG A 282 9.07 21.44 -2.97
N ALA A 283 10.03 21.76 -2.10
CA ALA A 283 10.95 22.89 -2.25
C ALA A 283 11.85 22.74 -3.48
N MET A 284 12.32 21.51 -3.76
CA MET A 284 13.08 21.18 -4.97
C MET A 284 12.24 21.14 -6.27
N GLY A 285 11.01 21.65 -6.24
CA GLY A 285 10.11 21.74 -7.40
C GLY A 285 9.37 20.43 -7.74
N GLY A 286 9.43 19.40 -6.90
CA GLY A 286 8.70 18.16 -7.11
C GLY A 286 7.19 18.33 -6.89
N ARG A 287 6.37 17.61 -7.67
CA ARG A 287 4.97 17.33 -7.32
C ARG A 287 4.94 16.18 -6.32
N VAL A 288 4.43 16.45 -5.13
CA VAL A 288 4.56 15.55 -3.98
C VAL A 288 3.19 15.13 -3.46
N ARG A 289 3.09 13.86 -3.10
CA ARG A 289 2.00 13.29 -2.30
C ARG A 289 2.53 12.75 -0.99
N TRP A 290 1.82 13.03 0.10
CA TRP A 290 1.98 12.38 1.39
C TRP A 290 1.04 11.19 1.49
N ILE A 291 1.56 10.01 1.81
CA ILE A 291 0.77 8.78 1.85
C ILE A 291 0.58 8.37 3.29
N TRP A 292 -0.69 8.25 3.65
CA TRP A 292 -1.11 7.67 4.92
C TRP A 292 -1.49 6.22 4.74
N ASN A 293 -0.84 5.33 5.48
CA ASN A 293 -1.29 3.96 5.67
C ASN A 293 -1.97 3.78 7.03
N ALA A 294 -3.12 3.10 7.04
CA ALA A 294 -3.92 2.90 8.26
C ALA A 294 -3.22 2.08 9.34
N GLU A 295 -2.23 1.26 8.97
CA GLU A 295 -1.46 0.41 9.87
C GLU A 295 -0.17 1.09 10.36
N ASP A 296 -0.25 2.39 10.69
CA ASP A 296 0.80 3.19 11.32
C ASP A 296 2.11 3.29 10.52
N HIS A 297 2.00 3.59 9.23
CA HIS A 297 3.16 4.00 8.43
C HIS A 297 2.79 5.12 7.46
N VAL A 298 3.78 5.93 7.10
CA VAL A 298 3.60 7.04 6.16
C VAL A 298 4.83 7.17 5.27
N TRP A 299 4.65 7.60 4.04
CA TRP A 299 5.73 7.78 3.06
C TRP A 299 5.35 8.80 1.99
N THR A 300 6.16 8.89 0.94
CA THR A 300 6.05 9.94 -0.10
C THR A 300 5.82 9.32 -1.48
N GLU A 301 5.07 10.00 -2.34
CA GLU A 301 5.08 9.75 -3.79
C GLU A 301 5.49 11.02 -4.51
N ILE A 302 6.28 10.86 -5.57
CA ILE A 302 6.77 11.96 -6.41
C ILE A 302 6.29 11.70 -7.83
N TYR A 303 5.73 12.72 -8.49
CA TYR A 303 5.36 12.59 -9.89
C TYR A 303 6.60 12.70 -10.78
N SER A 304 6.97 11.62 -11.45
CA SER A 304 8.02 11.63 -12.47
C SER A 304 7.43 12.12 -13.78
N VAL A 305 7.84 13.31 -14.23
CA VAL A 305 7.47 13.84 -15.54
C VAL A 305 8.00 12.95 -16.67
N HIS A 306 9.19 12.37 -16.47
CA HIS A 306 9.84 11.47 -17.42
C HIS A 306 9.05 10.16 -17.59
N ARG A 307 8.69 9.50 -16.48
CA ARG A 307 7.90 8.26 -16.48
C ARG A 307 6.39 8.50 -16.65
N LYS A 308 5.93 9.74 -16.50
CA LYS A 308 4.51 10.15 -16.57
C LYS A 308 3.63 9.40 -15.57
N ARG A 309 4.15 9.15 -14.37
CA ARG A 309 3.43 8.50 -13.27
C ARG A 309 3.99 8.91 -11.91
N TRP A 310 3.21 8.63 -10.88
CA TRP A 310 3.67 8.70 -9.50
C TRP A 310 4.64 7.56 -9.18
N VAL A 311 5.69 7.90 -8.45
CA VAL A 311 6.79 7.03 -8.05
C VAL A 311 6.80 6.94 -6.54
N HIS A 312 6.86 5.73 -6.01
CA HIS A 312 6.97 5.48 -4.58
C HIS A 312 8.34 5.94 -4.05
N VAL A 313 8.35 6.66 -2.93
CA VAL A 313 9.58 7.05 -2.22
C VAL A 313 9.42 6.88 -0.71
N ASP A 314 10.33 6.13 -0.09
CA ASP A 314 10.42 5.99 1.37
C ASP A 314 11.78 6.49 1.86
N CYS A 315 11.78 7.66 2.51
CA CYS A 315 12.97 8.29 3.06
C CYS A 315 13.58 7.55 4.25
N CYS A 316 12.77 6.85 5.04
CA CYS A 316 13.28 6.04 6.15
C CYS A 316 14.08 4.84 5.62
N GLU A 317 13.71 4.33 4.44
CA GLU A 317 14.31 3.14 3.83
C GLU A 317 15.32 3.45 2.74
N GLU A 318 15.42 4.71 2.27
CA GLU A 318 16.13 5.06 1.03
C GLU A 318 15.59 4.26 -0.17
N ALA A 319 14.28 4.03 -0.19
CA ALA A 319 13.65 3.24 -1.24
C ALA A 319 13.10 4.14 -2.34
N TRP A 320 13.47 3.82 -3.59
CA TRP A 320 12.96 4.47 -4.80
C TRP A 320 12.20 3.46 -5.64
N ASP A 321 10.97 3.80 -6.03
CA ASP A 321 10.08 3.01 -6.89
C ASP A 321 9.85 1.56 -6.46
N ALA A 322 9.79 1.33 -5.15
CA ALA A 322 9.59 0.01 -4.54
C ALA A 322 8.24 -0.12 -3.81
N PRO A 323 7.08 0.05 -4.46
CA PRO A 323 5.77 0.07 -3.78
C PRO A 323 5.40 -1.26 -3.09
N LEU A 324 6.05 -2.37 -3.45
CA LEU A 324 5.82 -3.67 -2.82
C LEU A 324 6.72 -3.93 -1.59
N LEU A 325 7.55 -2.95 -1.20
CA LEU A 325 8.44 -3.03 -0.05
C LEU A 325 7.70 -3.45 1.22
N TYR A 326 6.53 -2.86 1.47
CA TYR A 326 5.78 -3.13 2.70
C TYR A 326 5.04 -4.46 2.64
N ALA A 327 4.24 -4.67 1.60
CA ALA A 327 3.39 -5.86 1.50
C ALA A 327 4.20 -7.14 1.32
N LYS A 328 5.17 -7.14 0.39
CA LYS A 328 6.00 -8.31 0.09
C LYS A 328 7.29 -8.34 0.89
N GLY A 329 8.00 -7.21 0.99
CA GLY A 329 9.27 -7.15 1.71
C GLY A 329 9.10 -7.34 3.22
N TRP A 330 8.23 -6.54 3.84
CA TRP A 330 8.00 -6.60 5.29
C TRP A 330 6.93 -7.64 5.68
N GLY A 331 6.14 -8.13 4.72
CA GLY A 331 4.99 -8.98 5.01
C GLY A 331 3.83 -8.22 5.69
N LYS A 332 3.80 -6.89 5.56
CA LYS A 332 2.79 -6.05 6.20
C LYS A 332 1.45 -6.24 5.51
N LYS A 333 0.41 -6.57 6.28
CA LYS A 333 -0.97 -6.58 5.77
C LYS A 333 -1.59 -5.20 5.97
N MET A 334 -2.22 -4.63 4.94
CA MET A 334 -2.67 -3.24 4.92
C MET A 334 -4.11 -3.09 4.43
N SER A 335 -4.86 -2.12 4.96
CA SER A 335 -6.25 -1.85 4.55
C SER A 335 -6.40 -0.63 3.66
N TYR A 336 -5.84 0.50 4.08
CA TYR A 336 -5.92 1.77 3.36
C TYR A 336 -4.52 2.35 3.17
N CYS A 337 -4.21 2.75 1.94
CA CYS A 337 -3.14 3.68 1.63
C CYS A 337 -3.76 4.86 0.86
N ILE A 338 -3.86 6.03 1.50
CA ILE A 338 -4.49 7.21 0.93
C ILE A 338 -3.42 8.27 0.71
N ALA A 339 -3.31 8.76 -0.52
CA ALA A 339 -2.36 9.79 -0.90
C ALA A 339 -3.03 11.16 -0.90
N PHE A 340 -2.32 12.17 -0.38
CA PHE A 340 -2.77 13.56 -0.31
C PHE A 340 -1.72 14.48 -0.94
N SER A 341 -2.14 15.47 -1.71
CA SER A 341 -1.29 16.57 -2.22
C SER A 341 -2.04 17.90 -2.19
N ALA A 342 -1.36 18.99 -2.56
CA ALA A 342 -2.01 20.28 -2.82
C ALA A 342 -3.07 20.18 -3.94
N GLU A 343 -2.98 19.17 -4.81
CA GLU A 343 -3.86 18.97 -5.97
C GLU A 343 -5.06 18.06 -5.67
N GLY A 344 -5.07 17.36 -4.53
CA GLY A 344 -6.16 16.45 -4.20
C GLY A 344 -5.81 15.26 -3.30
N CYS A 345 -6.60 14.21 -3.45
CA CYS A 345 -6.57 12.97 -2.70
C CYS A 345 -6.87 11.80 -3.65
N VAL A 346 -6.19 10.66 -3.45
CA VAL A 346 -6.43 9.42 -4.20
C VAL A 346 -6.27 8.22 -3.27
N ASP A 347 -7.14 7.23 -3.39
CA ASP A 347 -6.90 5.92 -2.79
C ASP A 347 -5.89 5.13 -3.63
N VAL A 348 -4.65 5.08 -3.13
CA VAL A 348 -3.52 4.41 -3.79
C VAL A 348 -3.30 2.99 -3.28
N THR A 349 -4.23 2.42 -2.49
CA THR A 349 -4.10 1.08 -1.90
C THR A 349 -3.73 0.02 -2.94
N ARG A 350 -4.29 0.09 -4.15
CA ARG A 350 -4.03 -0.87 -5.26
C ARG A 350 -2.59 -0.84 -5.79
N ARG A 351 -1.81 0.22 -5.53
CA ARG A 351 -0.38 0.27 -5.87
C ARG A 351 0.45 -0.58 -4.91
N TYR A 352 0.11 -0.53 -3.62
CA TYR A 352 0.86 -1.13 -2.51
C TYR A 352 0.37 -2.52 -2.13
N VAL A 353 -0.92 -2.80 -2.30
CA VAL A 353 -1.58 -4.08 -2.00
C VAL A 353 -2.13 -4.67 -3.29
N ARG A 354 -1.27 -5.41 -4.01
CA ARG A 354 -1.64 -6.03 -5.30
C ARG A 354 -2.34 -7.38 -5.15
N ASN A 355 -1.99 -8.17 -4.13
CA ASN A 355 -2.68 -9.41 -3.79
C ASN A 355 -3.58 -9.17 -2.56
N GLN A 356 -4.89 -9.04 -2.78
CA GLN A 356 -5.83 -8.80 -1.68
C GLN A 356 -5.99 -10.00 -0.75
N THR A 357 -5.77 -11.22 -1.23
CA THR A 357 -5.92 -12.44 -0.41
C THR A 357 -4.78 -12.56 0.60
N GLU A 358 -3.55 -12.25 0.17
CA GLU A 358 -2.36 -12.42 1.00
C GLU A 358 -2.05 -11.17 1.86
N HIS A 359 -2.22 -9.98 1.30
CA HIS A 359 -1.66 -8.75 1.86
C HIS A 359 -2.70 -7.70 2.28
N ALA A 360 -4.00 -7.90 2.04
CA ALA A 360 -5.02 -6.96 2.53
C ALA A 360 -5.53 -7.33 3.92
N VAL A 361 -5.96 -6.33 4.68
CA VAL A 361 -6.84 -6.51 5.86
C VAL A 361 -8.20 -5.82 5.62
N PRO A 362 -9.25 -6.18 6.36
CA PRO A 362 -10.59 -5.64 6.13
C PRO A 362 -10.64 -4.11 6.19
N ARG A 363 -11.24 -3.52 5.15
CA ARG A 363 -11.48 -2.07 5.03
C ARG A 363 -12.76 -1.69 5.76
N ALA A 364 -12.65 -1.58 7.09
CA ALA A 364 -13.82 -1.43 7.96
C ALA A 364 -14.13 0.03 8.37
N LYS A 365 -13.37 1.05 7.92
CA LYS A 365 -13.56 2.44 8.39
C LYS A 365 -14.81 3.11 7.81
N CYS A 366 -15.16 2.81 6.56
CA CYS A 366 -16.41 3.20 5.91
C CYS A 366 -16.70 2.28 4.70
N PRO A 367 -17.92 2.28 4.15
CA PRO A 367 -18.20 1.66 2.84
C PRO A 367 -17.37 2.29 1.71
N GLU A 368 -17.06 1.53 0.65
CA GLU A 368 -16.23 2.01 -0.47
C GLU A 368 -16.88 3.19 -1.23
N GLY A 369 -18.21 3.19 -1.37
CA GLY A 369 -18.95 4.33 -1.94
C GLY A 369 -18.76 5.62 -1.14
N VAL A 370 -18.67 5.50 0.20
CA VAL A 370 -18.42 6.64 1.08
C VAL A 370 -16.98 7.13 0.96
N LEU A 371 -16.00 6.22 0.87
CA LEU A 371 -14.62 6.63 0.61
C LEU A 371 -14.50 7.36 -0.73
N ALA A 372 -15.12 6.83 -1.78
CA ALA A 372 -15.13 7.48 -3.10
C ALA A 372 -15.73 8.90 -3.04
N HIS A 373 -16.82 9.08 -2.28
CA HIS A 373 -17.40 10.40 -2.05
C HIS A 373 -16.44 11.35 -1.31
N ILE A 374 -15.79 10.90 -0.23
CA ILE A 374 -14.83 11.72 0.53
C ILE A 374 -13.63 12.13 -0.34
N VAL A 375 -13.12 11.21 -1.17
CA VAL A 375 -12.04 11.49 -2.12
C VAL A 375 -12.47 12.56 -3.13
N GLN A 376 -13.67 12.43 -3.70
CA GLN A 376 -14.24 13.43 -4.62
C GLN A 376 -14.45 14.79 -3.96
N GLU A 377 -14.89 14.80 -2.70
CA GLU A 377 -15.04 16.01 -1.91
C GLU A 377 -13.70 16.72 -1.72
N ILE A 378 -12.65 16.01 -1.28
CA ILE A 378 -11.32 16.59 -1.11
C ILE A 378 -10.77 17.10 -2.46
N ASN A 379 -10.93 16.33 -3.54
CA ASN A 379 -10.51 16.76 -4.87
C ASN A 379 -11.23 18.02 -5.33
N SER A 380 -12.54 18.11 -5.10
CA SER A 380 -13.34 19.29 -5.42
C SER A 380 -12.87 20.50 -4.62
N LEU A 381 -12.59 20.34 -3.33
CA LEU A 381 -12.06 21.41 -2.46
C LEU A 381 -10.70 21.92 -2.94
N ARG A 382 -9.78 21.03 -3.32
CA ARG A 382 -8.41 21.40 -3.74
C ARG A 382 -8.36 21.99 -5.14
N ARG A 383 -9.27 21.58 -6.02
CA ARG A 383 -9.28 21.98 -7.44
C ARG A 383 -10.29 23.09 -7.75
N LYS A 384 -11.02 23.62 -6.76
CA LYS A 384 -12.10 24.59 -7.00
C LYS A 384 -11.61 25.87 -7.72
N ASP A 385 -10.45 26.39 -7.33
CA ASP A 385 -9.89 27.66 -7.81
C ASP A 385 -8.88 27.47 -8.96
N MET A 386 -8.69 26.23 -9.44
CA MET A 386 -7.75 25.92 -10.53
C MET A 386 -8.35 26.23 -11.91
N GLU A 387 -7.47 26.63 -12.84
CA GLU A 387 -7.85 26.85 -14.24
C GLU A 387 -8.44 25.59 -14.88
N LYS A 388 -9.35 25.78 -15.85
CA LYS A 388 -9.98 24.67 -16.59
C LYS A 388 -8.95 23.74 -17.24
N LYS A 389 -7.88 24.29 -17.82
CA LYS A 389 -6.81 23.52 -18.46
C LYS A 389 -6.06 22.64 -17.47
N GLN A 390 -5.69 23.19 -16.31
CA GLN A 390 -5.01 22.44 -15.26
C GLN A 390 -5.90 21.33 -14.70
N ARG A 391 -7.18 21.60 -14.42
CA ARG A 391 -8.14 20.58 -13.98
C ARG A 391 -8.30 19.45 -14.99
N PHE A 392 -8.36 19.76 -16.28
CA PHE A 392 -8.44 18.76 -17.34
C PHE A 392 -7.21 17.86 -17.37
N GLN A 393 -6.01 18.44 -17.22
CA GLN A 393 -4.75 17.69 -17.15
C GLN A 393 -4.72 16.74 -15.94
N LEU A 394 -5.07 17.24 -14.75
CA LEU A 394 -5.12 16.43 -13.52
C LEU A 394 -6.12 15.28 -13.65
N ASN A 395 -7.32 15.53 -14.20
CA ASN A 395 -8.29 14.46 -14.42
C ASN A 395 -7.78 13.40 -15.40
N ALA A 396 -7.05 13.80 -16.45
CA ALA A 396 -6.43 12.86 -17.38
C ALA A 396 -5.31 12.02 -16.72
N GLU A 397 -4.56 12.60 -15.78
CA GLU A 397 -3.57 11.87 -14.97
C GLU A 397 -4.25 10.89 -14.01
N ASP A 398 -5.32 11.30 -13.32
CA ASP A 398 -6.10 10.43 -12.43
C ASP A 398 -6.66 9.21 -13.20
N MET A 399 -7.15 9.41 -14.42
CA MET A 399 -7.63 8.32 -15.28
C MET A 399 -6.52 7.34 -15.68
N LYS A 400 -5.30 7.84 -15.93
CA LYS A 400 -4.13 6.99 -16.23
C LYS A 400 -3.69 6.20 -15.01
N GLU A 401 -3.70 6.81 -13.83
CA GLU A 401 -3.38 6.14 -12.58
C GLU A 401 -4.41 5.06 -12.22
N ASP A 402 -5.70 5.30 -12.41
CA ASP A 402 -6.71 4.25 -12.22
C ASP A 402 -6.55 3.08 -13.23
N ALA A 403 -6.11 3.37 -14.45
CA ALA A 403 -5.75 2.33 -15.42
C ALA A 403 -4.51 1.51 -14.97
N GLU A 404 -3.49 2.16 -14.41
CA GLU A 404 -2.34 1.48 -13.78
C GLU A 404 -2.80 0.57 -12.64
N PHE A 405 -3.70 1.05 -11.77
CA PHE A 405 -4.23 0.24 -10.67
C PHE A 405 -4.98 -0.99 -11.16
N ARG A 406 -5.84 -0.84 -12.18
CA ARG A 406 -6.51 -1.99 -12.80
C ARG A 406 -5.50 -3.00 -13.35
N LYS A 407 -4.47 -2.52 -14.06
CA LYS A 407 -3.40 -3.37 -14.58
C LYS A 407 -2.69 -4.15 -13.47
N ASN A 408 -2.30 -3.49 -12.38
CA ASN A 408 -1.62 -4.13 -11.24
C ASN A 408 -2.46 -5.28 -10.63
N ILE A 409 -3.78 -5.10 -10.54
CA ILE A 409 -4.69 -6.14 -10.04
C ILE A 409 -4.83 -7.30 -11.02
N ILE A 410 -5.00 -7.00 -12.32
CA ILE A 410 -5.11 -8.03 -13.37
C ILE A 410 -3.84 -8.88 -13.41
N GLU A 411 -2.66 -8.26 -13.35
CA GLU A 411 -1.37 -8.98 -13.32
C GLU A 411 -1.25 -9.90 -12.11
N ALA A 412 -1.65 -9.43 -10.91
CA ALA A 412 -1.63 -10.25 -9.70
C ALA A 412 -2.60 -11.44 -9.80
N LEU A 413 -3.81 -11.22 -10.31
CA LEU A 413 -4.79 -12.29 -10.52
C LEU A 413 -4.33 -13.30 -11.56
N ALA A 414 -3.74 -12.84 -12.68
CA ALA A 414 -3.22 -13.71 -13.72
C ALA A 414 -2.09 -14.60 -13.19
N TYR A 415 -1.20 -14.04 -12.37
CA TYR A 415 -0.15 -14.80 -11.68
C TYR A 415 -0.72 -15.90 -10.76
N ASP A 416 -1.72 -15.57 -9.96
CA ASP A 416 -2.35 -16.54 -9.04
C ASP A 416 -3.07 -17.66 -9.80
N ILE A 417 -3.79 -17.34 -10.89
CA ILE A 417 -4.46 -18.34 -11.74
C ILE A 417 -3.45 -19.27 -12.40
N GLY A 418 -2.32 -18.73 -12.87
CA GLY A 418 -1.23 -19.53 -13.44
C GLY A 418 -0.70 -20.61 -12.49
N ARG A 419 -0.77 -20.37 -11.17
CA ARG A 419 -0.37 -21.34 -10.13
C ARG A 419 -1.44 -22.38 -9.81
N LEU A 420 -2.71 -22.11 -10.14
CA LEU A 420 -3.85 -22.98 -9.84
C LEU A 420 -4.22 -23.93 -10.98
N SER A 421 -3.55 -23.84 -12.14
CA SER A 421 -3.84 -24.72 -13.28
C SER A 421 -3.27 -26.13 -13.04
N PRO A 422 -4.11 -27.19 -13.03
CA PRO A 422 -3.64 -28.55 -12.79
C PRO A 422 -2.86 -29.05 -14.01
N GLY A 423 -1.59 -29.40 -13.78
CA GLY A 423 -0.64 -29.83 -14.81
C GLY A 423 0.82 -29.44 -14.53
N GLY A 424 1.08 -28.65 -13.49
CA GLY A 424 2.43 -28.20 -13.11
C GLY A 424 3.16 -29.05 -12.06
N GLU A 425 2.55 -30.12 -11.54
CA GLU A 425 3.15 -30.93 -10.45
C GLU A 425 3.91 -32.19 -10.92
N ASP A 426 3.84 -32.56 -12.20
CA ASP A 426 4.60 -33.69 -12.76
C ASP A 426 5.78 -33.24 -13.64
N ALA A 427 6.69 -32.45 -13.06
CA ALA A 427 8.01 -32.21 -13.65
C ALA A 427 9.07 -31.82 -12.60
N LYS A 428 9.10 -32.48 -11.44
CA LYS A 428 10.29 -32.48 -10.56
C LYS A 428 11.12 -33.72 -10.85
N GLY A 429 11.87 -33.66 -11.96
CA GLY A 429 12.78 -34.72 -12.37
C GLY A 429 13.60 -34.32 -13.60
N GLY A 430 14.36 -33.21 -13.52
CA GLY A 430 15.22 -32.82 -14.63
C GLY A 430 16.03 -31.56 -14.34
N LYS A 431 17.36 -31.70 -14.27
CA LYS A 431 18.30 -30.58 -14.20
C LYS A 431 18.18 -29.68 -15.44
N GLY A 432 18.14 -28.36 -15.21
CA GLY A 432 18.63 -27.34 -16.17
C GLY A 432 17.56 -26.52 -16.88
N GLY A 433 17.74 -25.18 -16.84
CA GLY A 433 17.11 -24.26 -17.80
C GLY A 433 16.24 -23.13 -17.20
N ARG A 434 16.85 -22.21 -16.43
CA ARG A 434 16.20 -20.97 -16.00
C ARG A 434 16.09 -20.02 -17.22
N ARG A 435 14.94 -20.01 -17.90
CA ARG A 435 14.66 -19.01 -18.94
C ARG A 435 14.22 -17.72 -18.24
N SER A 436 15.14 -16.75 -18.20
CA SER A 436 14.94 -15.41 -17.64
C SER A 436 13.96 -14.61 -18.51
N GLU A 437 12.78 -14.32 -17.97
CA GLU A 437 11.97 -13.19 -18.45
C GLU A 437 12.64 -11.90 -17.97
N ARG A 438 12.81 -10.93 -18.88
CA ARG A 438 13.36 -9.60 -18.62
C ARG A 438 12.44 -8.82 -17.68
N GLY A 439 12.56 -9.08 -16.38
CA GLY A 439 12.26 -8.09 -15.34
C GLY A 439 13.35 -7.02 -15.35
N ASP A 440 12.95 -5.80 -15.01
CA ASP A 440 13.86 -4.68 -14.75
C ASP A 440 15.01 -5.16 -13.83
N PRO A 441 16.25 -5.27 -14.35
CA PRO A 441 17.38 -5.82 -13.60
C PRO A 441 17.66 -5.08 -12.29
N ASP A 442 17.32 -3.78 -12.25
CA ASP A 442 17.50 -2.93 -11.08
C ASP A 442 16.45 -3.22 -10.00
N ALA A 443 15.20 -3.49 -10.38
CA ALA A 443 14.14 -3.81 -9.41
C ALA A 443 14.44 -5.11 -8.64
N GLN A 444 15.06 -6.08 -9.31
CA GLN A 444 15.36 -7.39 -8.72
C GLN A 444 16.65 -7.38 -7.88
N LYS A 445 17.70 -6.71 -8.35
CA LYS A 445 18.98 -6.61 -7.61
C LYS A 445 18.86 -5.72 -6.36
N ALA A 446 18.00 -4.69 -6.42
CA ALA A 446 17.66 -3.82 -5.29
C ALA A 446 16.76 -4.50 -4.24
N ALA A 447 16.06 -5.58 -4.60
CA ALA A 447 15.18 -6.34 -3.70
C ALA A 447 15.90 -7.48 -2.96
N GLU A 448 16.92 -8.10 -3.55
CA GLU A 448 17.57 -9.29 -2.98
C GLU A 448 18.59 -8.96 -1.88
N GLY A 449 19.28 -7.81 -1.94
CA GLY A 449 20.28 -7.40 -0.94
C GLY A 449 19.73 -6.87 0.39
N ARG A 450 18.42 -6.60 0.51
CA ARG A 450 17.81 -5.87 1.65
C ARG A 450 16.79 -6.66 2.48
N GLN A 451 16.41 -7.87 2.05
CA GLN A 451 15.36 -8.64 2.71
C GLN A 451 15.72 -9.17 4.10
N SER A 452 17.00 -9.45 4.37
CA SER A 452 17.45 -9.91 5.69
C SER A 452 17.51 -8.77 6.71
N GLY A 453 17.99 -7.58 6.32
CA GLY A 453 18.04 -6.40 7.19
C GLY A 453 16.67 -5.81 7.50
N ALA A 454 15.76 -5.74 6.52
CA ALA A 454 14.47 -5.08 6.68
C ALA A 454 13.62 -5.64 7.84
N ARG A 455 13.64 -6.97 8.08
CA ARG A 455 12.82 -7.59 9.13
C ARG A 455 13.31 -7.28 10.55
N GLU A 456 14.62 -7.30 10.77
CA GLU A 456 15.23 -6.96 12.06
C GLU A 456 15.06 -5.45 12.36
N TRP A 457 15.16 -4.62 11.33
CA TRP A 457 14.94 -3.17 11.42
C TRP A 457 13.49 -2.81 11.74
N VAL A 458 12.50 -3.47 11.11
CA VAL A 458 11.07 -3.30 11.43
C VAL A 458 10.75 -3.66 12.89
N ARG A 459 11.35 -4.74 13.41
CA ARG A 459 11.18 -5.17 14.82
C ARG A 459 11.74 -4.13 15.80
N ARG A 460 12.90 -3.53 15.49
CA ARG A 460 13.55 -2.50 16.34
C ARG A 460 12.80 -1.15 16.38
N ARG A 461 11.97 -0.86 15.37
CA ARG A 461 11.20 0.39 15.27
C ARG A 461 9.73 0.27 15.71
N GLY A 462 9.28 -0.94 16.08
CA GLY A 462 7.90 -1.17 16.55
C GLY A 462 6.84 -1.16 15.45
N GLU A 463 7.25 -1.20 14.17
CA GLU A 463 6.36 -1.12 13.00
C GLU A 463 5.82 -2.49 12.55
N GLY A 464 6.25 -3.56 13.22
CA GLY A 464 5.70 -4.91 13.04
C GLY A 464 4.41 -5.05 13.84
N GLY A 465 3.25 -5.00 13.18
CA GLY A 465 1.95 -5.08 13.84
C GLY A 465 1.77 -6.29 14.78
N PRO A 466 0.68 -6.32 15.59
CA PRO A 466 0.51 -7.23 16.73
C PRO A 466 0.65 -8.73 16.44
N ASN A 467 0.41 -9.16 15.20
CA ASN A 467 0.39 -10.58 14.81
C ASN A 467 1.76 -11.21 14.57
N ASN A 468 2.85 -10.44 14.53
CA ASN A 468 4.20 -11.01 14.29
C ASN A 468 4.87 -11.56 15.56
N ALA A 469 4.35 -11.28 16.76
CA ALA A 469 4.93 -11.79 18.01
C ALA A 469 4.53 -13.25 18.30
N ALA A 470 3.38 -13.71 17.79
CA ALA A 470 2.82 -15.02 18.16
C ALA A 470 3.34 -16.20 17.32
N GLN A 471 3.95 -15.98 16.15
CA GLN A 471 4.41 -17.06 15.27
C GLN A 471 5.82 -17.59 15.61
N ASP A 472 6.59 -16.89 16.45
CA ASP A 472 7.99 -17.28 16.77
C ASP A 472 8.15 -17.97 18.13
N GLN A 473 7.24 -17.75 19.09
CA GLN A 473 7.29 -18.44 20.40
C GLN A 473 7.08 -19.95 20.30
N GLY A 474 6.47 -20.43 19.21
CA GLY A 474 6.32 -21.87 18.94
C GLY A 474 7.57 -22.54 18.38
N ARG A 475 8.61 -21.78 17.99
CA ARG A 475 9.82 -22.32 17.35
C ARG A 475 11.01 -22.45 18.29
N GLU A 476 11.07 -21.65 19.35
CA GLU A 476 12.11 -21.74 20.38
C GLU A 476 11.90 -22.89 21.39
N GLN A 477 10.68 -23.43 21.53
CA GLN A 477 10.40 -24.58 22.40
C GLN A 477 10.66 -25.97 21.78
N ARG A 478 11.15 -26.05 20.53
CA ARG A 478 11.52 -27.33 19.89
C ARG A 478 13.03 -27.53 19.71
N GLN A 479 13.86 -26.69 20.33
CA GLN A 479 15.32 -26.83 20.34
C GLN A 479 15.92 -26.68 21.75
N GLN A 480 15.23 -27.20 22.76
CA GLN A 480 15.86 -27.59 24.02
C GLN A 480 15.57 -29.07 24.28
#